data_AF-A0A1G9MAS5-F1
#
_entry.id   AF-A0A1G9MAS5-F1
#
_cell.length_a   1.000
_cell.length_b   1.000
_cell.length_c   1.000
_cell.angle_alpha   90.00
_cell.angle_beta   90.00
_cell.angle_gamma   90.00
#
_symmetry.space_group_name_H-M   'P 1'
#
loop_
_entity.id
_entity.type
_entity.pdbx_description
1 polymer ?
#
loop_
_entity_poly.entity_id
_entity_poly.type
_entity_poly.pdbx_seq_one_letter_code
_entity_poly.pdbx_strand_id
1 'polypeptide(L)' 'MMRTLLQLGAVGFSMAALLDPLWVSGLGRPIAWQRDLLLAIGGILCFYALVRFRDLL' A
#
# COMPACT_ATOMS: atom_id res chain seq x y z
N MET A 1 5.60 18.52 -3.50
CA MET A 1 6.48 17.43 -3.00
C MET A 1 5.71 16.42 -2.15
N MET A 2 4.96 16.86 -1.14
CA MET A 2 4.25 15.96 -0.21
C MET A 2 3.13 15.14 -0.90
N ARG A 3 2.45 15.72 -1.90
CA ARG A 3 1.47 14.99 -2.72
C ARG A 3 2.07 13.82 -3.50
N THR A 4 3.29 13.98 -4.00
CA THR A 4 4.02 12.93 -4.72
C THR A 4 4.38 11.77 -3.79
N LEU A 5 4.85 12.07 -2.56
CA LEU A 5 5.14 11.05 -1.56
C LEU A 5 3.87 10.26 -1.17
N LEU A 6 2.74 10.94 -0.98
CA LEU A 6 1.46 10.27 -0.71
C LEU A 6 0.98 9.43 -1.89
N GLN A 7 1.16 9.89 -3.13
CA GLN A 7 0.83 9.09 -4.32
C GLN A 7 1.71 7.85 -4.43
N LEU A 8 3.01 8.01 -4.14
CA LEU A 8 3.98 6.93 -4.19
C LEU A 8 3.73 5.91 -3.07
N GLY A 9 3.39 6.37 -1.86
CA GLY A 9 2.95 5.51 -0.76
C GLY A 9 1.64 4.77 -1.08
N ALA A 10 0.63 5.49 -1.58
CA ALA A 10 -0.66 4.90 -1.96
C ALA A 10 -0.50 3.80 -3.01
N VAL A 11 0.24 4.06 -4.10
CA VAL A 11 0.47 3.08 -5.17
C VAL A 11 1.41 1.98 -4.72
N GLY A 12 2.52 2.33 -4.06
CA GLY A 12 3.56 1.39 -3.64
C GLY A 12 3.07 0.39 -2.60
N PHE A 13 2.40 0.85 -1.54
CA PHE A 13 1.87 -0.05 -0.52
C PHE A 13 0.74 -0.94 -1.06
N SER A 14 -0.12 -0.42 -1.95
CA SER A 14 -1.15 -1.24 -2.60
C SER A 14 -0.57 -2.31 -3.52
N MET A 15 0.43 -1.95 -4.33
CA MET A 15 1.15 -2.91 -5.19
C MET A 15 1.87 -3.96 -4.37
N ALA A 16 2.54 -3.57 -3.29
CA ALA A 16 3.23 -4.51 -2.42
C ALA A 16 2.24 -5.47 -1.73
N ALA A 17 1.08 -4.99 -1.25
CA ALA A 17 0.05 -5.86 -0.69
C ALA A 17 -0.49 -6.90 -1.69
N LEU A 18 -0.46 -6.61 -3.00
CA LEU A 18 -0.88 -7.52 -4.07
C LEU A 18 0.23 -8.47 -4.52
N LEU A 19 1.46 -7.95 -4.69
CA LEU A 19 2.59 -8.69 -5.24
C LEU A 19 3.24 -9.63 -4.23
N ASP A 20 3.25 -9.25 -2.95
CA ASP A 20 3.89 -10.03 -1.90
C ASP A 20 3.27 -11.44 -1.72
N PRO A 21 1.93 -11.62 -1.58
CA PRO A 21 1.34 -12.94 -1.48
C PRO A 21 1.55 -13.77 -2.77
N LEU A 22 1.53 -13.12 -3.94
CA LEU A 22 1.81 -13.79 -5.22
C LEU A 22 3.25 -14.33 -5.26
N TRP A 23 4.22 -13.52 -4.84
CA TRP A 23 5.63 -13.91 -4.76
C TRP A 23 5.86 -15.06 -3.77
N VAL A 24 5.29 -14.94 -2.57
CA VAL A 24 5.41 -15.94 -1.50
C VAL A 24 4.76 -17.27 -1.90
N SER A 25 3.63 -17.23 -2.62
CA SER A 25 2.97 -18.42 -3.17
C SER A 25 3.85 -19.16 -4.19
N GLY A 26 4.59 -18.44 -5.03
CA GLY A 26 5.53 -19.02 -6.00
C GLY A 26 6.74 -19.68 -5.36
N LEU A 27 7.07 -19.29 -4.11
CA LEU A 27 8.15 -19.89 -3.31
C LEU A 27 7.67 -21.04 -2.40
N GLY A 28 6.38 -21.41 -2.43
CA GLY A 28 5.81 -22.45 -1.57
C GLY A 28 5.84 -22.11 -0.08
N ARG A 29 6.02 -20.82 0.26
CA ARG A 29 6.10 -20.35 1.65
C ARG A 29 4.71 -19.90 2.14
N PRO A 30 4.47 -19.94 3.46
CA PRO A 30 3.20 -19.47 4.01
C PRO A 30 3.05 -17.96 3.80
N ILE A 31 1.87 -17.54 3.33
CA ILE A 31 1.53 -16.14 3.09
C ILE A 31 1.39 -15.41 4.43
N ALA A 32 2.12 -14.31 4.57
CA ALA A 32 2.12 -13.47 5.77
C ALA A 32 0.98 -12.45 5.72
N TRP A 33 -0.26 -12.93 5.77
CA TRP A 33 -1.49 -12.12 5.62
C TRP A 33 -1.53 -10.85 6.49
N GLN A 34 -0.99 -10.90 7.71
CA GLN A 34 -0.93 -9.73 8.59
C GLN A 34 -0.12 -8.57 7.97
N ARG A 35 1.01 -8.88 7.34
CA ARG A 35 1.84 -7.90 6.64
C ARG A 35 1.09 -7.31 5.45
N ASP A 36 0.49 -8.16 4.63
CA ASP A 36 -0.22 -7.73 3.42
C ASP A 36 -1.42 -6.85 3.76
N LEU A 37 -2.12 -7.18 4.84
CA LEU A 37 -3.24 -6.40 5.35
C LEU A 37 -2.77 -5.04 5.91
N LEU A 38 -1.62 -5.00 6.59
CA LEU A 38 -1.02 -3.75 7.06
C LEU A 38 -0.62 -2.84 5.88
N LEU A 39 -0.05 -3.41 4.83
CA LEU A 39 0.31 -2.70 3.59
C LEU A 39 -0.93 -2.19 2.86
N ALA A 40 -1.98 -3.00 2.75
CA ALA A 40 -3.24 -2.57 2.15
C ALA A 40 -3.86 -1.39 2.93
N ILE A 41 -3.89 -1.46 4.26
CA ILE A 41 -4.36 -0.36 5.12
C ILE A 41 -3.50 0.89 4.93
N GLY A 42 -2.17 0.74 4.89
CA GLY A 42 -1.24 1.85 4.64
C GLY A 42 -1.52 2.55 3.30
N GLY A 43 -1.74 1.78 2.23
CA GLY A 43 -2.12 2.30 0.92
C GLY A 43 -3.45 3.07 0.93
N ILE A 44 -4.46 2.51 1.60
CA ILE A 44 -5.79 3.14 1.76
C ILE A 44 -5.68 4.45 2.56
N LEU A 45 -4.90 4.48 3.64
CA LEU A 45 -4.69 5.68 4.45
C LEU A 45 -3.99 6.79 3.66
N CYS A 46 -2.98 6.45 2.85
CA CYS A 46 -2.35 7.42 1.94
C CYS A 46 -3.35 7.95 0.90
N PHE A 47 -4.20 7.08 0.34
CA PHE A 47 -5.28 7.49 -0.57
C PHE A 47 -6.29 8.43 0.10
N TYR A 48 -6.74 8.08 1.31
CA TYR A 48 -7.64 8.90 2.09
C TYR A 48 -7.04 10.27 2.40
N ALA A 49 -5.77 10.32 2.82
CA ALA A 49 -5.09 11.58 3.10
C ALA A 49 -4.98 12.46 1.84
N LEU A 50 -4.68 11.86 0.68
CA LEU A 50 -4.66 12.53 -0.61
C LEU A 50 -6.00 13.17 -0.97
N VAL A 51 -7.11 12.46 -0.75
CA VAL A 51 -8.46 12.98 -1.04
C VAL A 51 -8.86 14.04 -0.02
N ARG A 52 -8.64 13.74 1.27
CA ARG A 52 -9.11 14.58 2.39
C ARG A 52 -8.40 15.91 2.49
N PHE A 53 -7.09 15.90 2.25
CA PHE A 53 -6.23 17.07 2.35
C PHE A 53 -5.83 17.63 0.98
N ARG A 54 -6.44 17.17 -0.11
CA ARG A 54 -6.14 17.63 -1.48
C ARG A 54 -6.06 19.15 -1.60
N ASP A 55 -6.98 19.85 -0.95
CA ASP A 55 -7.10 21.31 -1.06
C ASP A 55 -6.14 22.05 -0.11
N LEU A 56 -5.47 21.32 0.80
CA LEU A 56 -4.48 21.82 1.77
C LEU A 56 -3.03 21.46 1.40
N LEU A 57 -2.80 20.73 0.31
CA LEU A 57 -1.55 20.07 -0.08
C LEU A 57 -0.97 20.59 -1.40
#